data_AF-A0AAE0WLL0-F1
#
_entry.id   AF-A0AAE0WLL0-F1
#
_cell.length_a   1.000
_cell.length_b   1.000
_cell.length_c   1.000
_cell.angle_alpha   90.00
_cell.angle_beta   90.00
_cell.angle_gamma   90.00
#
_symmetry.space_group_name_H-M   'P 1'
#
loop_
_entity.id
_entity.type
_entity.pdbx_description
1 polymer ?
#
loop_
_entity_poly.entity_id
_entity_poly.type
_entity_poly.pdbx_seq_one_letter_code
_entity_poly.pdbx_strand_id
1 'polypeptide(L)'
;MTRVSRHKARDAHVRRTTTHDSPHDHDVVKGRVIPDGARSAIVFRAWEGFDWDDDDVQNLRKMQEDLSDLTDGDGRPAFDVTILMHIHNVSLFNTNTSEQIIRNLVPNEFASMTHLWTYNDTQGAYPLVGDHEVYYHMFMALQLFSQRNAQYKMLWNWEMDVRYTGRHDFFQKTGQWADKQLADDTWHQNQRFHVPCPERPFHDSAALSVCHDLNEEYIDDAHATSTDIRSPEETDLITLLPLFDVAGTMWPYRDHTYNYDLRPSWLSPRLASVGTNVRLSKRLLQIMHEENVAGRSMVSEMWPATAAHHAGLKIVYAPHPMYFEQQWSAEQLETTFNAGANGRVGGSLDTVVNQEKNFRGSTWYWTTEFGPQLYHRWMGLAHEGPGSSVWEEEHGLMCLPAMLLHPIKKSALRKTTSTDAG
;
A
#
# COMPACT_ATOMS: atom_id res chain seq x y z
N MET A 1 29.65 -88.20 6.70
CA MET A 1 28.74 -87.49 5.76
C MET A 1 28.18 -86.32 6.56
N THR A 2 28.34 -85.03 6.23
CA THR A 2 28.29 -84.38 4.92
C THR A 2 28.99 -83.01 5.02
N ARG A 3 29.68 -82.62 3.92
CA ARG A 3 30.48 -81.40 3.76
C ARG A 3 29.62 -80.14 3.66
N VAL A 4 30.10 -79.05 4.28
CA VAL A 4 29.69 -77.67 4.02
C VAL A 4 30.34 -77.20 2.71
N SER A 5 29.55 -76.67 1.77
CA SER A 5 30.04 -76.01 0.55
C SER A 5 29.47 -74.61 0.43
N ARG A 6 30.39 -73.64 0.28
CA ARG A 6 30.12 -72.25 -0.11
C ARG A 6 29.57 -72.22 -1.53
N HIS A 7 28.55 -71.39 -1.78
CA HIS A 7 28.16 -71.01 -3.15
C HIS A 7 28.07 -69.49 -3.30
N LYS A 8 28.68 -69.05 -4.40
CA LYS A 8 28.76 -67.69 -4.94
C LYS A 8 27.37 -67.20 -5.35
N ALA A 9 27.05 -65.95 -5.02
CA ALA A 9 26.01 -65.21 -5.73
C ALA A 9 26.65 -64.50 -6.95
N ARG A 10 26.04 -64.68 -8.11
CA ARG A 10 26.37 -64.03 -9.39
C ARG A 10 25.57 -62.75 -9.53
N ASP A 11 26.22 -61.72 -10.07
CA ASP A 11 25.64 -60.46 -10.51
C ASP A 11 24.51 -60.67 -11.53
N ALA A 12 23.39 -59.99 -11.30
CA ALA A 12 22.38 -59.71 -12.30
C ALA A 12 22.08 -58.20 -12.27
N HIS A 13 22.40 -57.57 -13.40
CA HIS A 13 22.31 -56.14 -13.67
C HIS A 13 20.83 -55.72 -13.76
N VAL A 14 20.33 -54.95 -12.79
CA VAL A 14 19.03 -54.26 -12.87
C VAL A 14 19.31 -52.77 -13.03
N ARG A 15 19.06 -52.23 -14.22
CA ARG A 15 19.04 -50.78 -14.47
C ARG A 15 17.93 -50.15 -13.62
N ARG A 16 18.29 -49.41 -12.57
CA ARG A 16 17.40 -48.45 -11.92
C ARG A 16 17.56 -47.10 -12.62
N THR A 17 16.53 -46.71 -13.37
CA THR A 17 16.28 -45.32 -13.73
C THR A 17 15.91 -44.57 -12.46
N THR A 18 16.83 -43.77 -11.93
CA THR A 18 16.56 -42.79 -10.88
C THR A 18 16.05 -41.51 -11.54
N THR A 19 14.74 -41.27 -11.52
CA THR A 19 14.20 -39.93 -11.74
C THR A 19 14.47 -39.11 -10.49
N HIS A 20 15.25 -38.05 -10.67
CA HIS A 20 15.43 -36.98 -9.69
C HIS A 20 14.16 -36.12 -9.76
N ASP A 21 13.19 -36.38 -8.90
CA ASP A 21 12.11 -35.42 -8.64
C ASP A 21 12.60 -34.45 -7.57
N SER A 22 12.92 -33.23 -8.01
CA SER A 22 13.14 -32.07 -7.15
C SER A 22 11.79 -31.56 -6.63
N PRO A 23 11.65 -31.21 -5.35
CA PRO A 23 10.43 -30.60 -4.83
C PRO A 23 10.44 -29.09 -5.14
N HIS A 24 10.11 -28.74 -6.38
CA HIS A 24 9.75 -27.39 -6.78
C HIS A 24 8.42 -27.43 -7.54
N ASP A 25 7.37 -27.78 -6.82
CA ASP A 25 6.00 -27.53 -7.29
C ASP A 25 5.14 -27.26 -6.05
N HIS A 26 5.30 -26.06 -5.51
CA HIS A 26 4.38 -25.52 -4.51
C HIS A 26 3.25 -24.82 -5.26
N ASP A 27 2.13 -25.54 -5.37
CA ASP A 27 0.76 -25.04 -5.43
C ASP A 27 0.53 -23.75 -6.23
N VAL A 28 0.31 -23.94 -7.53
CA VAL A 28 -0.42 -23.00 -8.38
C VAL A 28 -1.81 -22.80 -7.77
N VAL A 29 -1.99 -21.71 -6.99
CA VAL A 29 -3.30 -21.10 -6.72
C VAL A 29 -4.03 -21.09 -8.06
N LYS A 30 -5.19 -21.75 -8.17
CA LYS A 30 -5.97 -21.87 -9.41
C LYS A 30 -6.40 -20.47 -9.86
N GLY A 31 -5.50 -19.79 -10.56
CA GLY A 31 -5.57 -18.39 -10.89
C GLY A 31 -6.63 -18.17 -11.95
N ARG A 32 -7.60 -17.32 -11.63
CA ARG A 32 -8.47 -16.71 -12.63
C ARG A 32 -7.57 -16.02 -13.65
N VAL A 33 -7.65 -16.42 -14.92
CA VAL A 33 -6.82 -15.85 -16.00
C VAL A 33 -7.03 -14.34 -16.02
N ILE A 34 -5.96 -13.57 -15.82
CA ILE A 34 -5.99 -12.11 -15.95
C ILE A 34 -6.26 -11.81 -17.43
N PRO A 35 -7.33 -11.08 -17.78
CA PRO A 35 -7.63 -10.76 -19.16
C PRO A 35 -6.48 -10.01 -19.84
N ASP A 36 -6.29 -10.25 -21.14
CA ASP A 36 -5.40 -9.41 -21.94
C ASP A 36 -5.89 -7.95 -21.91
N GLY A 37 -4.98 -7.00 -21.69
CA GLY A 37 -5.33 -5.58 -21.46
C GLY A 37 -5.97 -5.28 -20.10
N ALA A 38 -5.79 -6.14 -19.09
CA ALA A 38 -6.25 -5.85 -17.74
C ALA A 38 -5.56 -4.58 -17.19
N ARG A 39 -6.38 -3.70 -16.63
CA ARG A 39 -5.99 -2.35 -16.19
C ARG A 39 -5.70 -2.31 -14.70
N SER A 40 -5.16 -1.21 -14.22
CA SER A 40 -5.15 -0.87 -12.80
C SER A 40 -6.39 -0.05 -12.44
N ALA A 41 -6.85 -0.09 -11.20
CA ALA A 41 -7.87 0.85 -10.73
C ALA A 41 -7.40 1.58 -9.47
N ILE A 42 -7.65 2.89 -9.41
CA ILE A 42 -7.58 3.65 -8.16
C ILE A 42 -8.96 3.61 -7.51
N VAL A 43 -9.05 2.91 -6.39
CA VAL A 43 -10.29 2.66 -5.65
C VAL A 43 -10.35 3.60 -4.46
N PHE A 44 -11.11 4.68 -4.62
CA PHE A 44 -11.45 5.58 -3.52
C PHE A 44 -12.48 4.94 -2.60
N ARG A 45 -12.30 5.10 -1.29
CA ARG A 45 -13.26 4.60 -0.30
C ARG A 45 -14.10 5.73 0.26
N ALA A 46 -15.41 5.66 0.03
CA ALA A 46 -16.38 6.58 0.59
C ALA A 46 -17.45 5.80 1.38
N TRP A 47 -18.26 6.52 2.14
CA TRP A 47 -19.35 5.96 2.92
C TRP A 47 -20.64 6.77 2.75
N GLU A 48 -21.77 6.14 3.04
CA GLU A 48 -23.07 6.80 3.12
C GLU A 48 -22.98 7.97 4.10
N GLY A 49 -23.28 9.18 3.62
CA GLY A 49 -23.15 10.41 4.39
C GLY A 49 -21.78 11.08 4.29
N PHE A 50 -20.89 10.62 3.39
CA PHE A 50 -19.72 11.38 2.99
C PHE A 50 -20.16 12.75 2.45
N ASP A 51 -19.70 13.81 3.10
CA ASP A 51 -19.99 15.18 2.70
C ASP A 51 -19.04 15.56 1.57
N TRP A 52 -19.56 15.76 0.35
CA TRP A 52 -18.76 16.13 -0.81
C TRP A 52 -18.60 17.65 -0.87
N ASP A 53 -17.38 18.16 -0.76
CA ASP A 53 -17.09 19.56 -1.03
C ASP A 53 -16.37 19.77 -2.37
N ASP A 54 -16.16 21.04 -2.72
CA ASP A 54 -15.51 21.41 -3.98
C ASP A 54 -14.06 20.92 -4.06
N ASP A 55 -13.37 20.75 -2.93
CA ASP A 55 -11.99 20.26 -2.89
C ASP A 55 -11.94 18.74 -3.15
N ASP A 56 -12.84 17.97 -2.53
CA ASP A 56 -13.00 16.54 -2.79
C ASP A 56 -13.33 16.27 -4.28
N VAL A 57 -14.26 17.06 -4.83
CA VAL A 57 -14.66 16.97 -6.23
C VAL A 57 -13.49 17.31 -7.17
N GLN A 58 -12.76 18.39 -6.91
CA GLN A 58 -11.61 18.77 -7.72
C GLN A 58 -10.48 17.75 -7.65
N ASN A 59 -10.22 17.18 -6.47
CA ASN A 59 -9.20 16.16 -6.27
C ASN A 59 -9.49 14.90 -7.13
N LEU A 60 -10.71 14.38 -7.07
CA LEU A 60 -11.10 13.21 -7.87
C LEU A 60 -11.14 13.53 -9.37
N ARG A 61 -11.68 14.69 -9.76
CA ARG A 61 -11.72 15.11 -11.17
C ARG A 61 -10.31 15.21 -11.75
N LYS A 62 -9.40 15.87 -11.03
CA LYS A 62 -8.00 16.00 -11.46
C LYS A 62 -7.30 14.66 -11.60
N MET A 63 -7.57 13.73 -10.69
CA MET A 63 -7.02 12.37 -10.78
C MET A 63 -7.57 11.63 -12.00
N GLN A 64 -8.86 11.72 -12.28
CA GLN A 64 -9.48 11.12 -13.46
C GLN A 64 -8.91 11.71 -14.76
N GLU A 65 -8.73 13.02 -14.83
CA GLU A 65 -8.11 13.71 -15.97
C GLU A 65 -6.66 13.28 -16.19
N ASP A 66 -5.83 13.23 -15.13
CA ASP A 66 -4.43 12.85 -15.27
C ASP A 66 -4.24 11.40 -15.69
N LEU A 67 -5.11 10.50 -15.22
CA LEU A 67 -5.00 9.06 -15.44
C LEU A 67 -5.64 8.61 -16.75
N SER A 68 -6.60 9.36 -17.31
CA SER A 68 -7.22 9.03 -18.60
C SER A 68 -6.24 9.11 -19.78
N ASP A 69 -5.20 9.95 -19.65
CA ASP A 69 -4.12 10.08 -20.64
C ASP A 69 -3.08 8.95 -20.57
N LEU A 70 -3.08 8.13 -19.52
CA LEU A 70 -2.09 7.08 -19.33
C LEU A 70 -2.49 5.79 -20.03
N THR A 71 -1.55 5.23 -20.79
CA THR A 71 -1.73 3.99 -21.53
C THR A 71 -0.75 2.90 -21.08
N ASP A 72 -1.14 1.65 -21.32
CA ASP A 72 -0.27 0.49 -21.18
C ASP A 72 0.69 0.37 -22.39
N GLY A 73 1.51 -0.68 -22.40
CA GLY A 73 2.48 -0.91 -23.49
C GLY A 73 1.85 -1.10 -24.87
N ASP A 74 0.56 -1.44 -24.92
CA ASP A 74 -0.20 -1.68 -26.16
C ASP A 74 -1.09 -0.47 -26.54
N GLY A 75 -0.95 0.67 -25.85
CA GLY A 75 -1.71 1.89 -26.10
C GLY A 75 -3.16 1.84 -25.59
N ARG A 76 -3.52 0.86 -24.76
CA ARG A 76 -4.85 0.77 -24.12
C ARG A 76 -4.84 1.59 -22.83
N PRO A 77 -5.98 2.08 -22.33
CA PRO A 77 -6.01 2.82 -21.06
C PRO A 77 -5.39 2.02 -19.91
N ALA A 78 -4.47 2.60 -19.14
CA ALA A 78 -3.75 1.87 -18.08
C ALA A 78 -4.51 1.88 -16.74
N PHE A 79 -5.32 2.90 -16.49
CA PHE A 79 -5.97 3.15 -15.21
C PHE A 79 -7.46 3.45 -15.37
N ASP A 80 -8.25 3.02 -14.39
CA ASP A 80 -9.56 3.58 -14.09
C ASP A 80 -9.54 4.24 -12.70
N VAL A 81 -10.43 5.21 -12.50
CA VAL A 81 -10.74 5.75 -11.17
C VAL A 81 -12.13 5.28 -10.79
N THR A 82 -12.31 4.82 -9.56
CA THR A 82 -13.58 4.27 -9.07
C THR A 82 -13.80 4.57 -7.60
N ILE A 83 -15.06 4.60 -7.19
CA ILE A 83 -15.46 4.80 -5.80
C ILE A 83 -16.10 3.51 -5.29
N LEU A 84 -15.57 2.98 -4.19
CA LEU A 84 -16.17 1.90 -3.44
C LEU A 84 -16.93 2.49 -2.24
N MET A 85 -18.25 2.60 -2.39
CA MET A 85 -19.16 3.29 -1.48
C MET A 85 -19.79 2.33 -0.48
N HIS A 86 -19.49 2.51 0.80
CA HIS A 86 -20.08 1.73 1.89
C HIS A 86 -21.48 2.24 2.26
N ILE A 87 -22.50 1.39 2.16
CA ILE A 87 -23.87 1.68 2.58
C ILE A 87 -24.15 0.99 3.91
N HIS A 88 -24.27 1.79 4.98
CA HIS A 88 -24.57 1.29 6.32
C HIS A 88 -26.07 1.03 6.49
N ASN A 89 -26.91 1.93 5.97
CA ASN A 89 -28.36 1.81 6.02
C ASN A 89 -28.89 0.94 4.87
N VAL A 90 -28.86 -0.38 5.06
CA VAL A 90 -29.34 -1.34 4.07
C VAL A 90 -30.83 -1.19 3.72
N SER A 91 -31.61 -0.47 4.54
CA SER A 91 -33.02 -0.21 4.23
C SER A 91 -33.23 0.67 2.99
N LEU A 92 -32.20 1.42 2.56
CA LEU A 92 -32.24 2.20 1.32
C LEU A 92 -32.58 1.34 0.09
N PHE A 93 -32.15 0.08 0.08
CA PHE A 93 -32.39 -0.87 -1.01
C PHE A 93 -33.84 -1.43 -1.04
N ASN A 94 -34.66 -1.17 -0.01
CA ASN A 94 -36.06 -1.61 0.01
C ASN A 94 -36.93 -0.80 -0.94
N THR A 95 -36.57 0.47 -1.18
CA THR A 95 -37.37 1.43 -1.94
C THR A 95 -36.63 2.05 -3.12
N ASN A 96 -35.31 1.88 -3.20
CA ASN A 96 -34.48 2.48 -4.24
C ASN A 96 -33.64 1.42 -4.97
N THR A 97 -33.44 1.65 -6.26
CA THR A 97 -32.41 0.97 -7.07
C THR A 97 -31.01 1.44 -6.68
N SER A 98 -29.98 0.67 -7.03
CA SER A 98 -28.58 1.06 -6.77
C SER A 98 -28.23 2.38 -7.46
N GLU A 99 -28.72 2.61 -8.68
CA GLU A 99 -28.50 3.85 -9.43
C GLU A 99 -29.13 5.06 -8.73
N GLN A 100 -30.31 4.90 -8.13
CA GLN A 100 -30.96 5.97 -7.35
C GLN A 100 -30.17 6.28 -6.08
N ILE A 101 -29.68 5.26 -5.38
CA ILE A 101 -28.85 5.44 -4.19
C ILE A 101 -27.57 6.21 -4.55
N ILE A 102 -26.87 5.80 -5.60
CA ILE A 102 -25.63 6.46 -6.04
C ILE A 102 -25.88 7.93 -6.39
N ARG A 103 -26.89 8.23 -7.21
CA ARG A 103 -27.20 9.62 -7.61
C ARG A 103 -27.59 10.53 -6.46
N ASN A 104 -28.05 9.97 -5.34
CA ASN A 104 -28.40 10.74 -4.15
C ASN A 104 -27.20 10.97 -3.21
N LEU A 105 -26.16 10.13 -3.29
CA LEU A 105 -25.03 10.14 -2.36
C LEU A 105 -23.72 10.66 -2.96
N VAL A 106 -23.63 10.74 -4.28
CA VAL A 106 -22.39 11.05 -5.01
C VAL A 106 -22.67 12.11 -6.07
N PRO A 107 -21.76 13.09 -6.29
CA PRO A 107 -21.84 14.02 -7.40
C PRO A 107 -22.11 13.29 -8.72
N ASN A 108 -23.01 13.83 -9.54
CA ASN A 108 -23.50 13.14 -10.75
C ASN A 108 -22.39 12.72 -11.72
N GLU A 109 -21.29 13.49 -11.81
CA GLU A 109 -20.14 13.17 -12.68
C GLU A 109 -19.44 11.86 -12.26
N PHE A 110 -19.51 11.49 -10.98
CA PHE A 110 -18.87 10.30 -10.41
C PHE A 110 -19.84 9.11 -10.26
N ALA A 111 -21.13 9.30 -10.57
CA ALA A 111 -22.14 8.26 -10.40
C ALA A 111 -21.82 6.99 -11.20
N SER A 112 -21.28 7.13 -12.41
CA SER A 112 -20.98 5.98 -13.29
C SER A 112 -19.80 5.12 -12.82
N MET A 113 -18.92 5.68 -11.97
CA MET A 113 -17.72 4.99 -11.47
C MET A 113 -17.86 4.50 -10.02
N THR A 114 -19.08 4.56 -9.46
CA THR A 114 -19.37 4.20 -8.07
C THR A 114 -19.91 2.79 -7.95
N HIS A 115 -19.35 1.99 -7.04
CA HIS A 115 -19.77 0.64 -6.70
C HIS A 115 -20.22 0.58 -5.24
N LEU A 116 -21.43 0.09 -5.00
CA LEU A 116 -21.98 -0.04 -3.66
C LEU A 116 -21.54 -1.36 -3.00
N TRP A 117 -21.36 -1.34 -1.68
CA TRP A 117 -21.21 -2.52 -0.84
C TRP A 117 -21.79 -2.27 0.56
N THR A 118 -22.09 -3.33 1.29
CA THR A 118 -22.69 -3.31 2.64
C THR A 118 -21.99 -4.29 3.57
N TYR A 119 -22.18 -4.16 4.89
CA TYR A 119 -21.76 -5.19 5.84
C TYR A 119 -22.36 -6.57 5.54
N ASN A 120 -23.57 -6.65 4.98
CA ASN A 120 -24.16 -7.93 4.60
C ASN A 120 -23.32 -8.66 3.52
N ASP A 121 -22.67 -7.91 2.62
CA ASP A 121 -21.79 -8.50 1.60
C ASP A 121 -20.58 -9.19 2.24
N THR A 122 -19.89 -8.51 3.17
CA THR A 122 -18.69 -9.05 3.82
C THR A 122 -19.03 -10.14 4.83
N GLN A 123 -20.14 -10.00 5.57
CA GLN A 123 -20.67 -11.04 6.46
C GLN A 123 -21.07 -12.30 5.71
N GLY A 124 -21.74 -12.15 4.57
CA GLY A 124 -22.14 -13.27 3.72
C GLY A 124 -20.94 -13.97 3.08
N ALA A 125 -19.92 -13.22 2.67
CA ALA A 125 -18.73 -13.77 2.04
C ALA A 125 -17.75 -14.41 3.04
N TYR A 126 -17.62 -13.84 4.23
CA TYR A 126 -16.60 -14.22 5.22
C TYR A 126 -17.20 -14.52 6.61
N PRO A 127 -18.20 -15.41 6.71
CA PRO A 127 -18.91 -15.64 7.98
C PRO A 127 -18.00 -16.22 9.08
N LEU A 128 -16.94 -16.94 8.69
CA LEU A 128 -16.04 -17.60 9.63
C LEU A 128 -15.04 -16.64 10.31
N VAL A 129 -14.88 -15.40 9.82
CA VAL A 129 -13.98 -14.42 10.47
C VAL A 129 -14.56 -13.97 11.81
N GLY A 130 -15.89 -13.84 11.90
CA GLY A 130 -16.61 -13.48 13.12
C GLY A 130 -16.66 -11.98 13.44
N ASP A 131 -15.84 -11.16 12.78
CA ASP A 131 -15.88 -9.70 12.81
C ASP A 131 -15.78 -9.14 11.38
N HIS A 132 -16.42 -8.00 11.14
CA HIS A 132 -16.52 -7.38 9.82
C HIS A 132 -16.44 -5.85 9.89
N GLU A 133 -16.07 -5.29 11.05
CA GLU A 133 -16.01 -3.85 11.24
C GLU A 133 -14.97 -3.25 10.27
N VAL A 134 -15.38 -2.21 9.52
CA VAL A 134 -14.61 -1.64 8.41
C VAL A 134 -13.23 -1.12 8.83
N TYR A 135 -13.08 -0.60 10.04
CA TYR A 135 -11.83 -0.19 10.67
C TYR A 135 -10.81 -1.33 10.69
N TYR A 136 -11.20 -2.52 11.13
CA TYR A 136 -10.31 -3.68 11.18
C TYR A 136 -10.23 -4.44 9.87
N HIS A 137 -11.26 -4.36 9.01
CA HIS A 137 -11.39 -5.23 7.85
C HIS A 137 -11.65 -4.49 6.53
N MET A 138 -11.07 -3.30 6.36
CA MET A 138 -11.36 -2.45 5.19
C MET A 138 -11.09 -3.12 3.83
N PHE A 139 -10.17 -4.08 3.79
CA PHE A 139 -9.82 -4.78 2.56
C PHE A 139 -10.86 -5.85 2.17
N MET A 140 -11.77 -6.27 3.07
CA MET A 140 -12.83 -7.24 2.74
C MET A 140 -13.69 -6.78 1.56
N ALA A 141 -14.11 -5.51 1.59
CA ALA A 141 -14.88 -4.91 0.51
C ALA A 141 -14.06 -4.83 -0.79
N LEU A 142 -12.76 -4.49 -0.69
CA LEU A 142 -11.85 -4.42 -1.84
C LEU A 142 -11.63 -5.79 -2.48
N GLN A 143 -11.55 -6.86 -1.67
CA GLN A 143 -11.46 -8.24 -2.16
C GLN A 143 -12.72 -8.62 -2.94
N LEU A 144 -13.92 -8.30 -2.42
CA LEU A 144 -15.18 -8.54 -3.13
C LEU A 144 -15.28 -7.71 -4.42
N PHE A 145 -14.84 -6.46 -4.39
CA PHE A 145 -14.74 -5.62 -5.57
C PHE A 145 -13.83 -6.26 -6.64
N SER A 146 -12.65 -6.76 -6.25
CA SER A 146 -11.74 -7.47 -7.15
C SER A 146 -12.36 -8.72 -7.78
N GLN A 147 -13.13 -9.49 -6.99
CA GLN A 147 -13.85 -10.69 -7.50
C GLN A 147 -14.92 -10.35 -8.54
N ARG A 148 -15.59 -9.20 -8.38
CA ARG A 148 -16.66 -8.72 -9.27
C ARG A 148 -16.12 -8.02 -10.52
N ASN A 149 -14.88 -7.54 -10.47
CA ASN A 149 -14.25 -6.77 -11.55
C ASN A 149 -13.04 -7.52 -12.13
N ALA A 150 -13.32 -8.46 -13.04
CA ALA A 150 -12.29 -9.29 -13.68
C ALA A 150 -11.26 -8.47 -14.48
N GLN A 151 -11.65 -7.30 -14.99
CA GLN A 151 -10.87 -6.42 -15.84
C GLN A 151 -9.66 -5.74 -15.17
N TYR A 152 -9.57 -5.78 -13.82
CA TYR A 152 -8.45 -5.18 -13.10
C TYR A 152 -7.42 -6.21 -12.67
N LYS A 153 -6.14 -5.91 -12.92
CA LYS A 153 -4.98 -6.70 -12.45
C LYS A 153 -4.34 -6.17 -11.17
N MET A 154 -4.45 -4.87 -10.93
CA MET A 154 -3.90 -4.17 -9.77
C MET A 154 -4.95 -3.19 -9.23
N LEU A 155 -5.09 -3.10 -7.91
CA LEU A 155 -5.94 -2.11 -7.25
C LEU A 155 -5.08 -1.24 -6.34
N TRP A 156 -5.15 0.07 -6.52
CA TRP A 156 -4.73 1.02 -5.50
C TRP A 156 -5.89 1.28 -4.58
N ASN A 157 -5.77 0.87 -3.32
CA ASN A 157 -6.68 1.32 -2.29
C ASN A 157 -6.27 2.75 -1.90
N TRP A 158 -7.17 3.71 -2.03
CA TRP A 158 -6.87 5.12 -1.83
C TRP A 158 -7.90 5.81 -0.93
N GLU A 159 -7.41 6.60 0.02
CA GLU A 159 -8.26 7.33 0.96
C GLU A 159 -8.72 8.68 0.39
N MET A 160 -9.94 9.10 0.75
CA MET A 160 -10.54 10.35 0.26
C MET A 160 -9.83 11.61 0.78
N ASP A 161 -9.13 11.50 1.90
CA ASP A 161 -8.39 12.60 2.55
C ASP A 161 -6.91 12.62 2.19
N VAL A 162 -6.51 11.97 1.09
CA VAL A 162 -5.18 12.15 0.51
C VAL A 162 -5.23 13.26 -0.54
N ARG A 163 -4.23 14.13 -0.53
CA ARG A 163 -3.96 15.10 -1.61
C ARG A 163 -2.58 14.88 -2.20
N TYR A 164 -2.45 15.20 -3.48
CA TYR A 164 -1.19 15.17 -4.20
C TYR A 164 -1.04 16.42 -5.04
N THR A 165 0.05 17.17 -4.83
CA THR A 165 0.30 18.44 -5.53
C THR A 165 0.97 18.25 -6.91
N GLY A 166 1.30 17.02 -7.29
CA GLY A 166 1.91 16.67 -8.58
C GLY A 166 0.92 16.12 -9.61
N ARG A 167 1.47 15.46 -10.65
CA ARG A 167 0.68 14.70 -11.65
C ARG A 167 0.47 13.25 -11.24
N HIS A 168 -0.74 12.72 -11.40
CA HIS A 168 -1.07 11.36 -10.98
C HIS A 168 -0.40 10.23 -11.80
N ASP A 169 0.48 10.56 -12.77
CA ASP A 169 1.41 9.61 -13.37
C ASP A 169 2.38 8.97 -12.35
N PHE A 170 2.43 9.52 -11.13
CA PHE A 170 2.99 8.89 -9.94
C PHE A 170 2.59 7.42 -9.78
N PHE A 171 1.31 7.06 -9.95
CA PHE A 171 0.87 5.67 -9.77
C PHE A 171 1.55 4.71 -10.75
N GLN A 172 1.68 5.11 -12.02
CA GLN A 172 2.34 4.33 -13.05
C GLN A 172 3.85 4.26 -12.81
N LYS A 173 4.48 5.40 -12.53
CA LYS A 173 5.93 5.50 -12.26
C LYS A 173 6.34 4.68 -11.04
N THR A 174 5.58 4.75 -9.96
CA THR A 174 5.80 3.98 -8.73
C THR A 174 5.67 2.48 -8.99
N GLY A 175 4.65 2.06 -9.74
CA GLY A 175 4.50 0.66 -10.16
C GLY A 175 5.71 0.17 -10.98
N GLN A 176 6.07 0.91 -12.03
CA GLN A 176 7.22 0.58 -12.89
C GLN A 176 8.55 0.57 -12.14
N TRP A 177 8.72 1.44 -11.14
CA TRP A 177 9.90 1.48 -10.29
C TRP A 177 9.95 0.28 -9.34
N ALA A 178 8.82 -0.08 -8.73
CA ALA A 178 8.72 -1.23 -7.82
C ALA A 178 8.98 -2.55 -8.55
N ASP A 179 8.44 -2.70 -9.76
CA ASP A 179 8.63 -3.90 -10.58
C ASP A 179 10.11 -4.13 -10.95
N LYS A 180 10.94 -3.08 -10.98
CA LYS A 180 12.39 -3.18 -11.21
C LYS A 180 13.21 -3.57 -9.97
N GLN A 181 12.64 -3.55 -8.77
CA GLN A 181 13.35 -3.96 -7.56
C GLN A 181 13.55 -5.48 -7.55
N LEU A 182 14.71 -5.95 -7.09
CA LEU A 182 15.00 -7.37 -6.94
C LEU A 182 14.34 -7.91 -5.67
N ALA A 183 13.61 -9.04 -5.77
CA ALA A 183 12.84 -9.59 -4.65
C ALA A 183 13.73 -9.96 -3.43
N ASP A 184 14.95 -10.42 -3.66
CA ASP A 184 15.88 -10.80 -2.59
C ASP A 184 16.44 -9.58 -1.83
N ASP A 185 16.50 -8.41 -2.49
CA ASP A 185 17.05 -7.17 -1.92
C ASP A 185 15.99 -6.29 -1.22
N THR A 186 14.70 -6.54 -1.44
CA THR A 186 13.66 -5.65 -0.92
C THR A 186 13.44 -5.81 0.58
N TRP A 187 13.83 -6.91 1.21
CA TRP A 187 13.54 -7.12 2.63
C TRP A 187 14.13 -6.03 3.53
N HIS A 188 15.40 -5.69 3.32
CA HIS A 188 16.07 -4.64 4.09
C HIS A 188 15.52 -3.25 3.76
N GLN A 189 15.26 -2.98 2.49
CA GLN A 189 14.73 -1.69 2.03
C GLN A 189 13.29 -1.45 2.52
N ASN A 190 12.50 -2.52 2.58
CA ASN A 190 11.11 -2.46 3.01
C ASN A 190 10.97 -2.09 4.47
N GLN A 191 12.00 -2.30 5.29
CA GLN A 191 11.91 -2.12 6.74
C GLN A 191 12.55 -0.84 7.25
N ARG A 192 12.90 0.10 6.36
CA ARG A 192 13.65 1.32 6.71
C ARG A 192 13.12 2.52 5.93
N PHE A 193 13.08 3.69 6.55
CA PHE A 193 12.88 4.94 5.83
C PHE A 193 14.11 5.31 5.01
N HIS A 194 13.88 5.78 3.79
CA HIS A 194 14.96 6.38 3.01
C HIS A 194 15.30 7.77 3.57
N VAL A 195 16.52 7.94 4.10
CA VAL A 195 17.03 9.22 4.58
C VAL A 195 18.04 9.78 3.55
N PRO A 196 17.82 10.97 2.97
CA PRO A 196 18.75 11.55 2.02
C PRO A 196 20.11 11.87 2.68
N CYS A 197 21.22 11.52 2.03
CA CYS A 197 22.53 11.99 2.47
C CYS A 197 22.66 13.52 2.34
N PRO A 198 23.34 14.19 3.27
CA PRO A 198 23.65 15.63 3.18
C PRO A 198 24.40 16.06 1.91
N GLU A 199 25.11 15.14 1.25
CA GLU A 199 26.01 15.49 0.13
C GLU A 199 25.35 15.53 -1.25
N ARG A 200 24.05 15.19 -1.40
CA ARG A 200 23.37 15.26 -2.73
C ARG A 200 21.95 15.81 -2.67
N PRO A 201 21.57 16.74 -3.58
CA PRO A 201 20.18 17.18 -3.74
C PRO A 201 19.25 16.04 -4.15
N PHE A 202 18.01 16.08 -3.64
CA PHE A 202 16.91 15.12 -3.87
C PHE A 202 16.53 14.88 -5.35
N HIS A 203 17.07 15.66 -6.30
CA HIS A 203 16.68 15.62 -7.71
C HIS A 203 17.41 14.57 -8.56
N ASP A 204 18.33 13.79 -8.00
CA ASP A 204 19.03 12.75 -8.73
C ASP A 204 18.41 11.37 -8.45
N SER A 205 17.71 10.81 -9.44
CA SER A 205 17.10 9.48 -9.37
C SER A 205 18.11 8.35 -9.13
N ALA A 206 19.41 8.62 -9.27
CA ALA A 206 20.50 7.70 -8.93
C ALA A 206 20.89 7.70 -7.44
N ALA A 207 20.37 8.63 -6.63
CA ALA A 207 20.64 8.74 -5.19
C ALA A 207 19.97 7.64 -4.33
N LEU A 208 19.22 6.73 -4.95
CA LEU A 208 18.45 5.67 -4.30
C LEU A 208 19.30 4.58 -3.59
N SER A 209 20.64 4.63 -3.61
CA SER A 209 21.47 3.47 -3.21
C SER A 209 22.66 3.69 -2.27
N VAL A 210 23.07 4.90 -1.85
CA VAL A 210 24.45 5.06 -1.31
C VAL A 210 24.56 5.83 0.02
N CYS A 211 23.60 5.67 0.91
CA CYS A 211 23.62 6.38 2.20
C CYS A 211 23.49 5.44 3.38
N HIS A 212 24.37 4.43 3.45
CA HIS A 212 25.05 3.97 4.67
C HIS A 212 25.87 2.71 4.40
N ASP A 213 27.17 2.90 4.12
CA ASP A 213 28.24 2.05 4.66
C ASP A 213 28.46 2.45 6.14
N LEU A 214 27.48 2.15 7.00
CA LEU A 214 27.71 2.07 8.45
C LEU A 214 27.20 0.71 8.94
N ASN A 215 27.84 -0.34 8.43
CA ASN A 215 28.12 -1.61 9.09
C ASN A 215 28.78 -2.52 8.05
N GLU A 216 30.06 -2.28 7.80
CA GLU A 216 30.93 -3.10 6.96
C GLU A 216 31.30 -4.42 7.68
N GLU A 217 30.30 -5.15 8.17
CA GLU A 217 30.49 -6.47 8.78
C GLU A 217 29.28 -7.39 8.51
N TYR A 218 28.76 -7.43 7.28
CA TYR A 218 28.03 -8.60 6.75
C TYR A 218 27.75 -8.51 5.24
N ILE A 219 28.79 -8.49 4.40
CA ILE A 219 28.67 -9.00 3.02
C ILE A 219 29.84 -9.95 2.83
N ASP A 220 29.61 -11.22 3.16
CA ASP A 220 30.49 -12.30 2.73
C ASP A 220 30.19 -12.54 1.24
N ASP A 221 31.25 -12.50 0.43
CA ASP A 221 31.26 -12.73 -1.00
C ASP A 221 30.66 -14.11 -1.32
N ALA A 222 29.34 -14.16 -1.53
CA ALA A 222 28.66 -15.34 -2.06
C ALA A 222 27.96 -15.00 -3.38
N HIS A 223 28.76 -15.06 -4.44
CA HIS A 223 28.32 -15.41 -5.80
C HIS A 223 27.27 -14.51 -6.48
N ALA A 224 27.65 -13.28 -6.82
CA ALA A 224 27.10 -12.61 -8.02
C ALA A 224 27.66 -13.27 -9.30
N THR A 225 27.35 -14.54 -9.52
CA THR A 225 27.46 -15.21 -10.82
C THR A 225 26.10 -15.79 -11.17
N SER A 226 25.16 -14.91 -11.48
CA SER A 226 23.95 -15.25 -12.21
C SER A 226 23.54 -14.04 -13.04
N THR A 227 24.03 -13.99 -14.28
CA THR A 227 23.46 -13.16 -15.34
C THR A 227 22.15 -13.77 -15.84
N ASP A 228 21.24 -14.11 -14.93
CA ASP A 228 19.89 -14.48 -15.29
C ASP A 228 19.08 -13.18 -15.32
N ILE A 229 18.94 -12.60 -16.50
CA ILE A 229 18.03 -11.48 -16.75
C ILE A 229 16.62 -12.03 -16.57
N ARG A 230 16.18 -12.23 -15.33
CA ARG A 230 14.78 -12.46 -15.02
C ARG A 230 14.04 -11.22 -15.50
N SER A 231 13.03 -11.42 -16.36
CA SER A 231 12.06 -10.39 -16.65
C SER A 231 11.54 -9.81 -15.33
N PRO A 232 11.40 -8.47 -15.20
CA PRO A 232 10.92 -7.85 -13.96
C PRO A 232 9.62 -8.53 -13.50
N GLU A 233 9.62 -9.06 -12.29
CA GLU A 233 8.41 -9.61 -11.68
C GLU A 233 7.52 -8.45 -11.22
N GLU A 234 6.25 -8.46 -11.63
CA GLU A 234 5.25 -7.49 -11.17
C GLU A 234 5.13 -7.57 -9.64
N THR A 235 5.17 -6.42 -8.97
CA THR A 235 5.14 -6.34 -7.51
C THR A 235 3.72 -6.53 -6.99
N ASP A 236 3.52 -7.49 -6.07
CA ASP A 236 2.19 -7.84 -5.55
C ASP A 236 1.63 -6.85 -4.53
N LEU A 237 2.51 -6.24 -3.72
CA LEU A 237 2.13 -5.22 -2.74
C LEU A 237 3.09 -4.03 -2.82
N ILE A 238 2.54 -2.83 -3.02
CA ILE A 238 3.28 -1.57 -2.83
C ILE A 238 2.71 -0.83 -1.63
N THR A 239 3.57 -0.53 -0.65
CA THR A 239 3.24 0.34 0.49
C THR A 239 3.89 1.71 0.34
N LEU A 240 3.32 2.73 0.99
CA LEU A 240 3.85 4.10 1.03
C LEU A 240 4.52 4.44 2.37
N LEU A 241 4.53 3.49 3.31
CA LEU A 241 5.38 3.50 4.50
C LEU A 241 6.15 2.17 4.58
N PRO A 242 7.29 2.14 5.29
CA PRO A 242 8.02 0.92 5.53
C PRO A 242 7.17 -0.15 6.24
N LEU A 243 7.44 -1.40 5.91
CA LEU A 243 6.98 -2.58 6.62
C LEU A 243 7.71 -2.70 7.96
N PHE A 244 7.01 -3.22 8.96
CA PHE A 244 7.63 -3.63 10.22
C PHE A 244 7.02 -4.94 10.71
N ASP A 245 7.84 -5.76 11.36
CA ASP A 245 7.32 -6.85 12.18
C ASP A 245 6.75 -6.26 13.47
N VAL A 246 5.47 -6.56 13.73
CA VAL A 246 4.77 -6.10 14.94
C VAL A 246 5.28 -6.84 16.18
N ALA A 247 5.93 -8.00 16.02
CA ALA A 247 6.53 -8.73 17.12
C ALA A 247 7.57 -7.86 17.84
N GLY A 248 7.52 -7.84 19.18
CA GLY A 248 8.46 -7.04 19.99
C GLY A 248 8.18 -5.52 20.02
N THR A 249 7.12 -5.05 19.35
CA THR A 249 6.64 -3.65 19.45
C THR A 249 5.55 -3.52 20.51
N MET A 250 5.18 -2.29 20.88
CA MET A 250 3.97 -1.96 21.65
C MET A 250 2.83 -1.48 20.74
N TRP A 251 2.92 -1.73 19.44
CA TRP A 251 1.91 -1.28 18.49
C TRP A 251 0.52 -1.82 18.87
N PRO A 252 -0.52 -0.97 18.97
CA PRO A 252 -1.80 -1.37 19.58
C PRO A 252 -2.45 -2.60 18.94
N TYR A 253 -2.21 -2.81 17.64
CA TYR A 253 -2.84 -3.87 16.87
C TYR A 253 -2.00 -5.14 16.70
N ARG A 254 -0.82 -5.23 17.35
CA ARG A 254 0.15 -6.32 17.14
C ARG A 254 -0.40 -7.74 17.36
N ASP A 255 -1.42 -7.87 18.21
CA ASP A 255 -2.06 -9.14 18.59
C ASP A 255 -3.51 -9.26 18.06
N HIS A 256 -3.96 -8.32 17.23
CA HIS A 256 -5.31 -8.32 16.67
C HIS A 256 -5.36 -9.19 15.40
N THR A 257 -5.44 -10.50 15.63
CA THR A 257 -5.61 -11.55 14.62
C THR A 257 -6.94 -12.28 14.82
N TYR A 258 -7.56 -12.74 13.75
CA TYR A 258 -8.87 -13.41 13.75
C TYR A 258 -8.69 -14.85 13.25
N ASN A 259 -8.97 -15.82 14.13
CA ASN A 259 -8.84 -17.28 13.91
C ASN A 259 -7.55 -17.75 13.21
N TYR A 260 -6.47 -16.98 13.32
CA TYR A 260 -5.20 -17.27 12.67
C TYR A 260 -4.15 -17.59 13.74
N ASP A 261 -3.95 -18.87 14.03
CA ASP A 261 -2.95 -19.29 15.01
C ASP A 261 -1.54 -19.27 14.39
N LEU A 262 -0.83 -18.19 14.68
CA LEU A 262 0.55 -17.95 14.22
C LEU A 262 1.58 -18.19 15.32
N ARG A 263 1.27 -19.10 16.25
CA ARG A 263 2.20 -19.43 17.32
C ARG A 263 3.13 -20.59 16.92
N PRO A 264 4.43 -20.47 17.21
CA PRO A 264 5.06 -19.32 17.86
C PRO A 264 5.35 -18.16 16.90
N SER A 265 5.22 -16.92 17.36
CA SER A 265 5.29 -15.72 16.51
C SER A 265 6.62 -15.53 15.77
N TRP A 266 7.72 -16.11 16.27
CA TRP A 266 9.02 -16.05 15.60
C TRP A 266 9.13 -16.95 14.36
N LEU A 267 8.21 -17.92 14.18
CA LEU A 267 8.12 -18.75 12.98
C LEU A 267 7.15 -18.17 11.93
N SER A 268 6.37 -17.15 12.31
CA SER A 268 5.33 -16.58 11.46
C SER A 268 5.25 -15.07 11.72
N PRO A 269 6.16 -14.28 11.13
CA PRO A 269 6.23 -12.85 11.36
C PRO A 269 4.95 -12.17 10.90
N ARG A 270 4.51 -11.19 11.67
CA ARG A 270 3.29 -10.42 11.38
C ARG A 270 3.72 -9.05 10.92
N LEU A 271 3.67 -8.83 9.61
CA LEU A 271 4.12 -7.60 8.99
C LEU A 271 2.98 -6.61 8.87
N ALA A 272 3.27 -5.35 9.19
CA ALA A 272 2.35 -4.25 9.02
C ALA A 272 3.02 -3.07 8.32
N SER A 273 2.21 -2.21 7.72
CA SER A 273 2.58 -0.86 7.27
C SER A 273 1.45 0.05 7.72
N VAL A 274 1.78 1.13 8.43
CA VAL A 274 0.76 2.09 8.88
C VAL A 274 0.12 2.76 7.67
N GLY A 275 -1.18 3.04 7.75
CA GLY A 275 -1.97 3.58 6.65
C GLY A 275 -2.33 2.53 5.61
N THR A 276 -3.36 2.81 4.82
CA THR A 276 -3.92 1.81 3.89
C THR A 276 -3.93 2.24 2.43
N ASN A 277 -3.25 3.35 2.14
CA ASN A 277 -2.91 3.77 0.80
C ASN A 277 -1.86 2.82 0.20
N VAL A 278 -2.29 1.75 -0.46
CA VAL A 278 -1.43 0.66 -0.96
C VAL A 278 -1.89 0.17 -2.34
N ARG A 279 -0.96 -0.37 -3.15
CA ARG A 279 -1.27 -1.12 -4.37
C ARG A 279 -1.28 -2.61 -4.05
N LEU A 280 -2.34 -3.33 -4.43
CA LEU A 280 -2.43 -4.79 -4.30
C LEU A 280 -2.67 -5.44 -5.67
N SER A 281 -1.99 -6.55 -5.93
CA SER A 281 -2.27 -7.39 -7.08
C SER A 281 -3.56 -8.19 -6.91
N LYS A 282 -4.15 -8.58 -8.04
CA LYS A 282 -5.30 -9.49 -8.06
C LYS A 282 -4.98 -10.82 -7.36
N ARG A 283 -3.75 -11.31 -7.51
CA ARG A 283 -3.24 -12.53 -6.86
C ARG A 283 -3.24 -12.39 -5.34
N LEU A 284 -2.68 -11.30 -4.81
CA LEU A 284 -2.70 -11.03 -3.37
C LEU A 284 -4.13 -10.92 -2.83
N LEU A 285 -5.01 -10.17 -3.52
CA LEU A 285 -6.41 -10.03 -3.13
C LEU A 285 -7.17 -11.38 -3.14
N GLN A 286 -6.82 -12.29 -4.06
CA GLN A 286 -7.36 -13.65 -4.09
C GLN A 286 -6.87 -14.48 -2.88
N ILE A 287 -5.58 -14.43 -2.55
CA ILE A 287 -5.02 -15.11 -1.38
C ILE A 287 -5.71 -14.61 -0.10
N MET A 288 -5.78 -13.29 0.07
CA MET A 288 -6.49 -12.69 1.21
C MET A 288 -7.96 -13.14 1.25
N HIS A 289 -8.61 -13.29 0.09
CA HIS A 289 -10.01 -13.73 0.00
C HIS A 289 -10.17 -15.16 0.48
N GLU A 290 -9.29 -16.06 0.05
CA GLU A 290 -9.29 -17.47 0.47
C GLU A 290 -9.02 -17.61 1.98
N GLU A 291 -8.10 -16.82 2.51
CA GLU A 291 -7.83 -16.76 3.95
C GLU A 291 -9.06 -16.29 4.74
N ASN A 292 -9.70 -15.18 4.32
CA ASN A 292 -10.92 -14.69 4.97
C ASN A 292 -12.09 -15.68 4.85
N VAL A 293 -12.25 -16.38 3.72
CA VAL A 293 -13.24 -17.46 3.55
C VAL A 293 -12.98 -18.59 4.55
N ALA A 294 -11.71 -18.92 4.80
CA ALA A 294 -11.31 -19.89 5.80
C ALA A 294 -11.37 -19.36 7.24
N GLY A 295 -11.85 -18.13 7.45
CA GLY A 295 -12.03 -17.48 8.74
C GLY A 295 -10.78 -16.80 9.30
N ARG A 296 -9.67 -16.81 8.55
CA ARG A 296 -8.39 -16.23 8.97
C ARG A 296 -8.28 -14.79 8.49
N SER A 297 -8.01 -13.87 9.41
CA SER A 297 -7.83 -12.45 9.08
C SER A 297 -6.97 -11.73 10.11
N MET A 298 -6.71 -10.45 9.85
CA MET A 298 -5.98 -9.53 10.72
C MET A 298 -6.50 -8.11 10.53
N VAL A 299 -6.06 -7.17 11.37
CA VAL A 299 -6.37 -5.75 11.15
C VAL A 299 -5.84 -5.27 9.81
N SER A 300 -6.54 -4.30 9.23
CA SER A 300 -6.30 -3.72 7.93
C SER A 300 -4.82 -3.44 7.63
N GLU A 301 -4.11 -2.73 8.50
CA GLU A 301 -2.71 -2.32 8.29
C GLU A 301 -1.70 -3.49 8.34
N MET A 302 -2.11 -4.62 8.91
CA MET A 302 -1.29 -5.84 9.00
C MET A 302 -1.63 -6.85 7.89
N TRP A 303 -2.88 -6.84 7.42
CA TRP A 303 -3.41 -7.94 6.63
C TRP A 303 -2.74 -8.13 5.26
N PRO A 304 -2.64 -7.11 4.37
CA PRO A 304 -2.01 -7.28 3.07
C PRO A 304 -0.54 -7.70 3.17
N ALA A 305 0.22 -7.04 4.05
CA ALA A 305 1.65 -7.27 4.21
C ALA A 305 1.94 -8.69 4.75
N THR A 306 1.20 -9.13 5.77
CA THR A 306 1.36 -10.47 6.31
C THR A 306 0.93 -11.55 5.31
N ALA A 307 -0.22 -11.38 4.65
CA ALA A 307 -0.70 -12.33 3.65
C ALA A 307 0.28 -12.46 2.46
N ALA A 308 0.80 -11.33 1.97
CA ALA A 308 1.79 -11.31 0.90
C ALA A 308 3.08 -12.03 1.31
N HIS A 309 3.57 -11.76 2.52
CA HIS A 309 4.80 -12.37 3.02
C HIS A 309 4.66 -13.88 3.22
N HIS A 310 3.56 -14.33 3.85
CA HIS A 310 3.30 -15.75 4.07
C HIS A 310 3.14 -16.53 2.75
N ALA A 311 2.65 -15.88 1.70
CA ALA A 311 2.50 -16.48 0.38
C ALA A 311 3.74 -16.33 -0.53
N GLY A 312 4.86 -15.79 0.00
CA GLY A 312 6.10 -15.60 -0.76
C GLY A 312 5.96 -14.62 -1.94
N LEU A 313 5.08 -13.62 -1.79
CA LEU A 313 4.84 -12.61 -2.82
C LEU A 313 5.87 -11.48 -2.75
N LYS A 314 6.10 -10.81 -3.89
CA LYS A 314 6.99 -9.65 -3.94
C LYS A 314 6.32 -8.42 -3.31
N ILE A 315 6.93 -7.90 -2.25
CA ILE A 315 6.50 -6.68 -1.55
C ILE A 315 7.56 -5.59 -1.75
N VAL A 316 7.12 -4.36 -2.01
CA VAL A 316 7.98 -3.18 -2.10
C VAL A 316 7.37 -2.02 -1.32
N TYR A 317 8.13 -1.46 -0.38
CA TYR A 317 7.91 -0.10 0.09
C TYR A 317 8.42 0.87 -0.96
N ALA A 318 7.56 1.79 -1.43
CA ALA A 318 7.95 2.85 -2.35
C ALA A 318 8.18 4.16 -1.59
N PRO A 319 9.44 4.61 -1.43
CA PRO A 319 9.72 5.89 -0.82
C PRO A 319 9.13 7.03 -1.64
N HIS A 320 8.48 7.97 -0.96
CA HIS A 320 8.07 9.24 -1.53
C HIS A 320 8.59 10.37 -0.64
N PRO A 321 8.78 11.59 -1.17
CA PRO A 321 9.22 12.70 -0.34
C PRO A 321 8.21 12.96 0.79
N MET A 322 8.73 12.98 2.01
CA MET A 322 8.04 13.40 3.23
C MET A 322 8.71 14.69 3.71
N TYR A 323 7.95 15.77 3.82
CA TYR A 323 8.46 17.04 4.29
C TYR A 323 8.09 17.22 5.76
N PHE A 324 8.94 17.94 6.49
CA PHE A 324 8.75 18.21 7.91
C PHE A 324 8.67 19.71 8.18
N GLU A 325 7.82 20.10 9.13
CA GLU A 325 7.72 21.47 9.62
C GLU A 325 9.04 21.96 10.22
N GLN A 326 9.78 21.07 10.88
CA GLN A 326 11.06 21.36 11.51
C GLN A 326 12.21 20.93 10.62
N GLN A 327 13.37 21.58 10.78
CA GLN A 327 14.60 21.12 10.15
C GLN A 327 15.18 19.95 10.94
N TRP A 328 15.26 18.78 10.29
CA TRP A 328 15.93 17.60 10.82
C TRP A 328 17.25 17.39 10.10
N SER A 329 18.31 17.09 10.84
CA SER A 329 19.54 16.55 10.23
C SER A 329 19.30 15.11 9.76
N ALA A 330 20.08 14.65 8.78
CA ALA A 330 20.04 13.26 8.34
C ALA A 330 20.29 12.28 9.51
N GLU A 331 21.23 12.61 10.40
CA GLU A 331 21.51 11.81 11.61
C GLU A 331 20.30 11.74 12.56
N GLN A 332 19.59 12.86 12.76
CA GLN A 332 18.38 12.88 13.58
C GLN A 332 17.26 12.04 12.97
N LEU A 333 17.08 12.11 11.65
CA LEU A 333 16.11 11.26 10.94
C LEU A 333 16.48 9.79 11.09
N GLU A 334 17.74 9.44 10.88
CA GLU A 334 18.23 8.07 10.93
C GLU A 334 18.06 7.48 12.34
N THR A 335 18.56 8.17 13.36
CA THR A 335 18.47 7.72 14.76
C THR A 335 17.04 7.70 15.32
N THR A 336 16.10 8.41 14.69
CA THR A 336 14.70 8.48 15.15
C THR A 336 13.80 7.53 14.39
N PHE A 337 13.82 7.56 13.06
CA PHE A 337 12.91 6.81 12.20
C PHE A 337 13.41 5.39 11.95
N ASN A 338 14.72 5.17 11.99
CA ASN A 338 15.38 3.89 11.70
C ASN A 338 16.12 3.34 12.94
N ALA A 339 15.58 3.59 14.14
CA ALA A 339 16.23 3.28 15.42
C ALA A 339 16.31 1.78 15.76
N GLY A 340 15.59 0.91 15.04
CA GLY A 340 15.60 -0.53 15.30
C GLY A 340 16.89 -1.22 14.87
N ALA A 341 17.04 -2.49 15.27
CA ALA A 341 18.20 -3.29 14.90
C ALA A 341 18.43 -3.29 13.38
N ASN A 342 19.66 -3.00 12.96
CA ASN A 342 20.05 -2.86 11.55
C ASN A 342 19.25 -1.80 10.76
N GLY A 343 18.79 -0.74 11.43
CA GLY A 343 18.07 0.36 10.78
C GLY A 343 16.57 0.11 10.62
N ARG A 344 16.00 -0.91 11.26
CA ARG A 344 14.59 -1.28 11.06
C ARG A 344 13.63 -0.30 11.75
N VAL A 345 12.46 -0.08 11.15
CA VAL A 345 11.39 0.77 11.70
C VAL A 345 10.56 0.11 12.82
N GLY A 346 10.74 -1.19 13.06
CA GLY A 346 10.05 -1.93 14.12
C GLY A 346 10.88 -3.09 14.68
N GLY A 347 10.25 -4.01 15.41
CA GLY A 347 10.91 -5.15 16.05
C GLY A 347 11.56 -4.87 17.42
N SER A 348 11.46 -3.65 17.95
CA SER A 348 11.90 -3.30 19.32
C SER A 348 11.13 -2.12 19.90
N LEU A 349 11.31 -1.86 21.20
CA LEU A 349 10.64 -0.78 21.94
C LEU A 349 11.08 0.63 21.51
N ASP A 350 12.33 0.77 21.07
CA ASP A 350 12.92 2.08 20.75
C ASP A 350 12.59 2.59 19.35
N THR A 351 11.84 1.81 18.57
CA THR A 351 11.51 2.12 17.19
C THR A 351 10.42 3.19 17.04
N VAL A 352 10.41 3.86 15.87
CA VAL A 352 9.47 4.95 15.56
C VAL A 352 8.00 4.51 15.59
N VAL A 353 7.73 3.23 15.35
CA VAL A 353 6.37 2.64 15.46
C VAL A 353 5.80 2.78 16.88
N ASN A 354 6.64 2.81 17.92
CA ASN A 354 6.18 3.08 19.30
C ASN A 354 6.19 4.57 19.67
N GLN A 355 6.61 5.44 18.74
CA GLN A 355 6.81 6.87 18.96
C GLN A 355 6.13 7.68 17.85
N GLU A 356 4.87 7.33 17.54
CA GLU A 356 4.11 7.92 16.43
C GLU A 356 4.02 9.46 16.45
N LYS A 357 4.21 10.08 17.62
CA LYS A 357 4.33 11.53 17.79
C LYS A 357 5.40 12.18 16.89
N ASN A 358 6.44 11.44 16.50
CA ASN A 358 7.52 11.93 15.64
C ASN A 358 7.01 12.28 14.23
N PHE A 359 5.87 11.73 13.81
CA PHE A 359 5.26 12.02 12.52
C PHE A 359 4.35 13.26 12.52
N ARG A 360 4.05 13.88 13.68
CA ARG A 360 3.09 15.00 13.77
C ARG A 360 3.41 16.18 12.86
N GLY A 361 4.69 16.49 12.72
CA GLY A 361 5.18 17.58 11.87
C GLY A 361 5.46 17.16 10.42
N SER A 362 5.12 15.94 10.00
CA SER A 362 5.40 15.42 8.65
C SER A 362 4.24 15.71 7.68
N THR A 363 4.43 15.58 6.37
CA THR A 363 3.33 15.67 5.40
C THR A 363 2.51 14.38 5.26
N TRP A 364 2.96 13.26 5.85
CA TRP A 364 2.38 11.94 5.58
C TRP A 364 2.39 11.05 6.81
N TYR A 365 1.26 11.04 7.55
CA TYR A 365 0.95 10.10 8.61
C TYR A 365 -0.44 10.39 9.17
N TRP A 366 -1.19 9.40 9.67
CA TRP A 366 -2.58 9.60 10.09
C TRP A 366 -2.79 10.65 11.20
N THR A 367 -1.76 10.96 12.01
CA THR A 367 -1.78 11.98 13.08
C THR A 367 -1.15 13.32 12.70
N THR A 368 -0.83 13.59 11.43
CA THR A 368 -0.17 14.87 11.09
C THR A 368 -1.08 16.08 11.28
N GLU A 369 -0.49 17.18 11.75
CA GLU A 369 -1.11 18.50 11.78
C GLU A 369 -0.51 19.44 10.70
N PHE A 370 0.67 19.12 10.19
CA PHE A 370 1.40 19.96 9.23
C PHE A 370 0.84 19.85 7.81
N GLY A 371 0.49 18.65 7.35
CA GLY A 371 -0.07 18.41 6.02
C GLY A 371 -1.30 19.28 5.71
N PRO A 372 -2.35 19.26 6.55
CA PRO A 372 -3.51 20.15 6.42
C PRO A 372 -3.15 21.63 6.35
N GLN A 373 -2.28 22.09 7.24
CA GLN A 373 -1.90 23.51 7.29
C GLN A 373 -1.20 23.93 6.00
N LEU A 374 -0.26 23.11 5.53
CA LEU A 374 0.48 23.38 4.29
C LEU A 374 -0.46 23.38 3.07
N TYR A 375 -1.38 22.42 2.99
CA TYR A 375 -2.35 22.33 1.89
C TYR A 375 -3.31 23.52 1.86
N HIS A 376 -3.91 23.90 2.98
CA HIS A 376 -4.84 25.03 3.02
C HIS A 376 -4.15 26.36 2.67
N ARG A 377 -2.88 26.54 3.07
CA ARG A 377 -2.07 27.69 2.63
C ARG A 377 -1.84 27.66 1.13
N TRP A 378 -1.48 26.51 0.57
CA TRP A 378 -1.29 26.36 -0.88
C TRP A 378 -2.57 26.64 -1.68
N MET A 379 -3.74 26.29 -1.13
CA MET A 379 -5.05 26.61 -1.72
C MET A 379 -5.47 28.09 -1.59
N GLY A 380 -4.64 28.93 -0.97
CA GLY A 380 -4.93 30.35 -0.77
C GLY A 380 -6.01 30.59 0.28
N LEU A 381 -6.13 29.70 1.29
CA LEU A 381 -7.14 29.76 2.36
C LEU A 381 -6.59 30.33 3.68
N ALA A 382 -5.35 30.85 3.68
CA ALA A 382 -4.76 31.38 4.89
C ALA A 382 -5.29 32.79 5.19
N HIS A 383 -5.48 33.11 6.48
CA HIS A 383 -5.81 34.47 6.89
C HIS A 383 -4.61 35.43 6.82
N GLU A 384 -3.41 34.92 7.10
CA GLU A 384 -2.16 35.69 7.12
C GLU A 384 -0.96 34.84 6.66
N GLY A 385 0.10 35.51 6.24
CA GLY A 385 1.33 34.87 5.74
C GLY A 385 1.12 34.12 4.41
N PRO A 386 2.02 33.18 4.05
CA PRO A 386 1.94 32.44 2.81
C PRO A 386 0.57 31.80 2.59
N GLY A 387 -0.02 32.06 1.41
CA GLY A 387 -1.38 31.61 1.07
C GLY A 387 -2.50 32.56 1.49
N SER A 388 -2.21 33.75 2.01
CA SER A 388 -3.21 34.81 2.19
C SER A 388 -3.19 35.79 1.04
N SER A 389 -4.32 36.44 0.74
CA SER A 389 -4.42 37.40 -0.36
C SER A 389 -3.39 38.52 -0.26
N VAL A 390 -3.20 39.08 0.94
CA VAL A 390 -2.21 40.16 1.20
C VAL A 390 -0.79 39.68 0.91
N TRP A 391 -0.44 38.46 1.30
CA TRP A 391 0.90 37.93 1.06
C TRP A 391 1.11 37.59 -0.42
N GLU A 392 0.10 37.02 -1.08
CA GLU A 392 0.14 36.64 -2.50
C GLU A 392 0.20 37.85 -3.44
N GLU A 393 -0.39 38.98 -3.08
CA GLU A 393 -0.27 40.24 -3.84
C GLU A 393 1.18 40.74 -3.91
N GLU A 394 1.96 40.54 -2.86
CA GLU A 394 3.35 40.99 -2.76
C GLU A 394 4.36 39.94 -3.27
N HIS A 395 4.10 38.65 -3.01
CA HIS A 395 5.07 37.57 -3.23
C HIS A 395 4.68 36.59 -4.35
N GLY A 396 3.46 36.72 -4.89
CA GLY A 396 2.87 35.77 -5.82
C GLY A 396 2.26 34.53 -5.13
N LEU A 397 1.71 33.63 -5.94
CA LEU A 397 1.09 32.40 -5.44
C LEU A 397 2.12 31.46 -4.81
N MET A 398 1.69 30.72 -3.79
CA MET A 398 2.51 29.68 -3.17
C MET A 398 2.77 28.52 -4.16
N CYS A 399 4.03 28.12 -4.29
CA CYS A 399 4.43 26.96 -5.09
C CYS A 399 4.90 25.83 -4.17
N LEU A 400 4.39 24.62 -4.38
CA LEU A 400 4.84 23.41 -3.70
C LEU A 400 5.45 22.43 -4.71
N PRO A 401 6.50 21.68 -4.35
CA PRO A 401 6.92 20.53 -5.14
C PRO A 401 5.83 19.45 -5.09
N ALA A 402 5.93 18.46 -6.00
CA ALA A 402 5.08 17.28 -5.96
C ALA A 402 5.26 16.54 -4.62
N MET A 403 4.19 16.43 -3.85
CA MET A 403 4.19 15.78 -2.55
C MET A 403 2.83 15.18 -2.23
N LEU A 404 2.88 14.05 -1.53
CA LEU A 404 1.70 13.45 -0.92
C LEU A 404 1.44 14.08 0.44
N LEU A 405 0.17 14.38 0.70
CA LEU A 405 -0.33 15.02 1.90
C LEU A 405 -1.44 14.15 2.49
N HIS A 406 -1.25 13.64 3.71
CA HIS A 406 -2.24 12.80 4.39
C HIS A 406 -2.16 12.90 5.91
N PRO A 407 -3.31 13.08 6.60
CA PRO A 407 -4.64 13.33 6.03
C PRO A 407 -4.86 14.82 5.75
N ILE A 408 -5.71 15.14 4.78
CA ILE A 408 -6.31 16.45 4.57
C ILE A 408 -7.77 16.35 5.02
N LYS A 409 -8.00 16.71 6.28
CA LYS A 409 -9.34 16.81 6.84
C LYS A 409 -9.92 18.18 6.52
N LYS A 410 -11.23 18.22 6.25
CA LYS A 410 -11.98 19.45 5.99
C LYS A 410 -11.68 20.49 7.07
N SER A 411 -11.16 21.65 6.69
CA SER A 411 -11.06 22.81 7.58
C SER A 411 -12.32 23.66 7.47
N ALA A 412 -12.70 24.33 8.56
CA ALA A 412 -13.79 25.31 8.57
C ALA A 412 -13.44 26.63 7.83
N LEU A 413 -12.34 26.67 7.07
CA LEU A 413 -11.75 27.87 6.50
C LEU A 413 -12.28 28.08 5.08
N ARG A 414 -13.34 28.89 4.96
CA ARG A 414 -13.79 29.40 3.65
C ARG A 414 -12.94 30.59 3.25
N LYS A 415 -12.56 30.65 1.97
CA LYS A 415 -11.90 31.82 1.37
C LYS A 415 -12.78 33.05 1.64
N THR A 416 -12.30 33.98 2.46
CA THR A 416 -12.96 35.28 2.63
C THR A 416 -12.77 36.06 1.34
N THR A 417 -13.74 35.99 0.45
CA THR A 417 -13.80 36.90 -0.69
C THR A 417 -14.11 38.29 -0.12
N SER A 418 -13.16 39.23 -0.22
CA SER A 418 -13.42 40.63 0.02
C SER A 418 -14.29 41.18 -1.12
N THR A 419 -15.60 40.94 -1.04
CA THR A 419 -16.58 41.79 -1.71
C THR A 419 -16.99 42.85 -0.70
N ASP A 420 -16.42 44.04 -0.85
CA ASP A 420 -17.11 45.34 -0.75
C ASP A 420 -16.08 46.47 -0.69
N ALA A 421 -15.64 46.89 -1.88
CA ALA A 421 -15.22 48.27 -2.12
C ALA A 421 -16.25 48.88 -3.07
N GLY A 422 -17.25 49.54 -2.47
CA GLY A 422 -18.28 50.33 -3.13
C GLY A 422 -18.73 51.44 -2.19
#